data_AF-A0A7N9AM05-F1
#
_entry.id   AF-A0A7N9AM05-F1
#
_cell.length_a   1.000
_cell.length_b   1.000
_cell.length_c   1.000
_cell.angle_alpha   90.00
_cell.angle_beta   90.00
_cell.angle_gamma   90.00
#
_symmetry.space_group_name_H-M   'P 1'
#
loop_
_entity.id
_entity.type
_entity.pdbx_description
1 polymer ?
#
loop_
_entity_poly.entity_id
_entity_poly.type
_entity_poly.pdbx_seq_one_letter_code
_entity_poly.pdbx_strand_id
1 'polypeptide(L)'
;MTTAARPTFEPARGGRGKGEGDLSALSKQYSSRDLPGHTKIKYRQPTQDAPEEVRARDFRRELEERERVAVRDKTREREWMRHERRNALSMTHCALSSTRNLWRNM
;
A
#
# COMPACT_ATOMS: atom_id res chain seq x y z
N MET A 1 23.83 -20.89 39.70
CA MET A 1 23.45 -20.17 38.46
C MET A 1 23.70 -18.69 38.69
N THR A 2 24.50 -18.04 37.84
CA THR A 2 24.85 -16.61 37.97
C THR A 2 23.90 -15.72 37.18
N THR A 3 23.47 -14.61 37.77
CA THR A 3 22.39 -13.73 37.27
C THR A 3 22.91 -12.56 36.43
N ALA A 4 23.59 -12.87 35.32
CA ALA A 4 24.11 -11.84 34.41
C ALA A 4 23.00 -11.14 33.59
N ALA A 5 21.86 -11.81 33.36
CA ALA A 5 20.72 -11.22 32.67
C ALA A 5 19.99 -10.23 33.60
N ARG A 6 20.12 -8.93 33.32
CA ARG A 6 19.38 -7.85 33.99
C ARG A 6 18.53 -7.11 32.96
N PRO A 7 17.27 -6.77 33.26
CA PRO A 7 16.47 -5.93 32.38
C PRO A 7 17.00 -4.49 32.37
N THR A 8 16.88 -3.81 31.24
CA THR A 8 17.14 -2.37 31.12
C THR A 8 15.87 -1.59 31.47
N PHE A 9 15.88 -0.90 32.60
CA PHE A 9 14.74 -0.07 33.03
C PHE A 9 14.77 1.35 32.45
N GLU A 10 15.97 1.85 32.13
CA GLU A 10 16.17 3.17 31.50
C GLU A 10 16.90 3.00 30.16
N PRO A 11 16.41 3.60 29.06
CA PRO A 11 17.07 3.54 27.77
C PRO A 11 18.27 4.50 27.71
N ALA A 12 19.23 4.21 26.83
CA ALA A 12 20.33 5.12 26.55
C ALA A 12 19.82 6.45 25.95
N ARG A 13 20.31 7.58 26.46
CA ARG A 13 20.01 8.92 25.93
C ARG A 13 21.00 9.30 24.83
N GLY A 14 20.51 9.84 23.72
CA GLY A 14 21.33 10.47 22.69
C GLY A 14 21.93 11.81 23.16
N GLY A 15 22.88 12.36 22.41
CA GLY A 15 23.57 13.62 22.69
C GLY A 15 25.06 13.48 23.05
N ARG A 16 25.60 12.27 23.08
CA ARG A 16 26.99 11.97 23.50
C ARG A 16 27.77 11.17 22.45
N GLY A 17 27.12 10.78 21.36
CA GLY A 17 27.69 9.99 20.27
C GLY A 17 28.30 10.83 19.14
N LYS A 18 28.79 10.15 18.10
CA LYS A 18 29.34 10.78 16.88
C LYS A 18 28.27 11.68 16.24
N GLY A 19 28.59 12.96 16.05
CA GLY A 19 27.73 13.93 15.35
C GLY A 19 26.61 14.55 16.20
N GLU A 20 26.54 14.28 17.50
CA GLU A 20 25.45 14.76 18.37
C GLU A 20 25.83 15.96 19.27
N GLY A 21 27.13 16.29 19.36
CA GLY A 21 27.65 17.41 20.16
C GLY A 21 28.66 18.24 19.36
N ASP A 22 29.82 18.54 19.93
CA ASP A 22 30.86 19.28 19.24
C ASP A 22 31.36 18.50 18.02
N LEU A 23 31.03 19.02 16.83
CA LEU A 23 31.58 18.61 15.53
C LEU A 23 33.11 18.82 15.45
N SER A 24 33.83 19.08 16.55
CA SER A 24 35.25 19.44 16.58
C SER A 24 36.17 18.25 16.87
N ALA A 25 35.67 17.15 17.44
CA ALA A 25 36.37 15.86 17.47
C ALA A 25 36.08 15.06 16.19
N LEU A 26 36.31 15.69 15.02
CA LEU A 26 36.06 15.13 13.69
C LEU A 26 36.84 13.82 13.49
N SER A 27 36.18 12.72 13.85
CA SER A 27 36.64 11.38 13.57
C SER A 27 36.74 11.19 12.05
N LYS A 28 37.88 10.70 11.58
CA LYS A 28 38.08 10.29 10.18
C LYS A 28 37.37 8.97 9.81
N GLN A 29 36.71 8.32 10.77
CA GLN A 29 35.95 7.10 10.53
C GLN A 29 34.61 7.44 9.86
N TYR A 30 34.35 6.87 8.69
CA TYR A 30 33.07 6.92 7.98
C TYR A 30 32.65 5.50 7.58
N SER A 31 31.36 5.24 7.54
CA SER A 31 30.80 3.98 7.05
C SER A 31 30.65 4.01 5.53
N SER A 32 30.55 2.84 4.89
CA SER A 32 30.18 2.76 3.47
C SER A 32 28.82 3.40 3.17
N ARG A 33 27.92 3.44 4.16
CA ARG A 33 26.60 4.08 4.06
C ARG A 33 26.64 5.61 4.10
N ASP A 34 27.70 6.19 4.64
CA ASP A 34 27.86 7.65 4.77
C ASP A 34 28.48 8.27 3.50
N LEU A 35 28.85 7.42 2.54
CA LEU A 35 29.33 7.88 1.24
C LEU A 35 28.21 8.63 0.50
N PRO A 36 28.54 9.63 -0.34
CA PRO A 36 27.54 10.43 -1.04
C PRO A 36 26.56 9.57 -1.85
N GLY A 37 25.31 9.52 -1.41
CA GLY A 37 24.18 8.88 -2.08
C GLY A 37 22.99 9.82 -2.09
N HIS A 38 22.32 9.94 -3.24
CA HIS A 38 21.17 10.85 -3.41
C HIS A 38 21.47 12.32 -3.04
N THR A 39 22.56 12.87 -3.60
CA THR A 39 22.98 14.26 -3.39
C THR A 39 22.06 15.33 -4.00
N LYS A 40 21.02 14.90 -4.72
CA LYS A 40 20.03 15.78 -5.38
C LYS A 40 18.63 15.48 -4.86
N ILE A 41 18.01 16.47 -4.25
CA ILE A 41 16.61 16.42 -3.83
C ILE A 41 15.72 16.65 -5.06
N LYS A 42 14.74 15.76 -5.27
CA LYS A 42 13.74 15.90 -6.33
C LYS A 42 12.57 16.74 -5.82
N TYR A 43 12.17 17.74 -6.60
CA TYR A 43 10.97 18.53 -6.33
C TYR A 43 9.80 18.01 -7.15
N ARG A 44 8.59 18.12 -6.58
CA ARG A 44 7.34 17.81 -7.28
C ARG A 44 7.17 18.79 -8.43
N GLN A 45 7.01 18.26 -9.64
CA GLN A 45 6.74 19.06 -10.83
C GLN A 45 5.24 19.44 -10.87
N PRO A 46 4.86 20.49 -11.63
CA PRO A 46 3.47 20.68 -12.00
C PRO A 46 2.94 19.37 -12.61
N THR A 47 1.68 19.01 -12.33
CA THR A 47 1.04 17.68 -12.55
C THR A 47 1.38 16.56 -11.56
N GLN A 48 2.34 16.75 -10.65
CA GLN A 48 2.73 15.76 -9.62
C GLN A 48 2.31 16.17 -8.20
N ASP A 49 1.22 16.92 -8.09
CA ASP A 49 0.78 17.57 -6.86
C ASP A 49 1.80 18.59 -6.36
N ALA A 50 2.18 19.53 -7.24
CA ALA A 50 2.93 20.71 -6.83
C ALA A 50 2.13 21.47 -5.75
N PRO A 51 2.79 22.12 -4.77
CA PRO A 51 2.10 22.77 -3.65
C PRO A 51 1.14 23.88 -4.09
N GLU A 52 1.38 24.50 -5.24
CA GLU A 52 0.51 25.52 -5.83
C GLU A 52 -0.82 24.92 -6.31
N GLU A 53 -0.78 23.79 -7.02
CA GLU A 53 -1.97 23.07 -7.48
C GLU A 53 -2.76 22.50 -6.29
N VAL A 54 -2.08 21.95 -5.29
CA VAL A 54 -2.70 21.45 -4.05
C VAL A 54 -3.47 22.55 -3.33
N ARG A 55 -2.92 23.78 -3.27
CA ARG A 55 -3.58 24.91 -2.59
C ARG A 55 -4.85 25.39 -3.30
N ALA A 56 -4.90 25.27 -4.63
CA ALA A 56 -6.04 25.73 -5.43
C ALA A 56 -7.18 24.70 -5.55
N ARG A 57 -7.00 23.47 -5.06
CA ARG A 57 -7.97 22.37 -5.22
C ARG A 57 -9.00 22.30 -4.09
N ASP A 58 -10.26 22.11 -4.48
CA ASP A 58 -11.37 21.80 -3.58
C ASP A 58 -11.48 20.29 -3.33
N PHE A 59 -10.75 19.78 -2.33
CA PHE A 59 -10.68 18.34 -2.06
C PHE A 59 -12.02 17.69 -1.70
N ARG A 60 -12.94 18.43 -1.06
CA ARG A 60 -14.25 17.87 -0.65
C ARG A 60 -15.09 17.46 -1.86
N ARG A 61 -15.21 18.36 -2.85
CA ARG A 61 -15.98 18.10 -4.06
C ARG A 61 -15.37 16.97 -4.89
N GLU A 62 -14.06 16.99 -5.08
CA GLU A 62 -13.36 15.96 -5.85
C GLU A 62 -13.46 14.57 -5.20
N LEU A 63 -13.35 14.51 -3.86
CA LEU A 63 -13.49 13.26 -3.11
C LEU A 63 -14.90 12.70 -3.26
N GLU A 64 -15.94 13.52 -3.06
CA GLU A 64 -17.34 13.10 -3.20
C GLU A 64 -17.62 12.56 -4.62
N GLU A 65 -17.09 13.21 -5.66
CA GLU A 65 -17.25 12.75 -7.04
C GLU A 65 -16.54 11.40 -7.29
N ARG A 66 -15.30 11.25 -6.83
CA ARG A 66 -14.53 10.00 -6.95
C ARG A 66 -15.21 8.86 -6.18
N GLU A 67 -15.77 9.13 -5.01
CA GLU A 67 -16.53 8.14 -4.24
C GLU A 67 -17.80 7.71 -4.96
N ARG A 68 -18.56 8.65 -5.54
CA ARG A 68 -19.76 8.32 -6.34
C ARG A 68 -19.42 7.42 -7.53
N VAL A 69 -18.33 7.71 -8.25
CA VAL A 69 -17.86 6.88 -9.37
C VAL A 69 -17.41 5.50 -8.87
N ALA A 70 -16.62 5.44 -7.80
CA ALA A 70 -16.13 4.19 -7.25
C ALA A 70 -17.26 3.27 -6.77
N VAL A 71 -18.32 3.82 -6.17
CA VAL A 71 -19.51 3.05 -5.76
C VAL A 71 -20.23 2.49 -6.98
N ARG A 72 -20.46 3.30 -8.02
CA ARG A 72 -21.11 2.87 -9.27
C ARG A 72 -20.33 1.75 -9.96
N ASP A 73 -19.01 1.88 -10.01
CA ASP A 73 -18.17 0.91 -10.69
C ASP A 73 -18.11 -0.41 -9.88
N LYS A 74 -18.07 -0.34 -8.54
CA LYS A 74 -18.21 -1.52 -7.66
C LYS A 74 -19.56 -2.22 -7.81
N THR A 75 -20.66 -1.49 -7.97
CA THR A 75 -21.98 -2.11 -8.20
C THR A 75 -22.03 -2.83 -9.54
N ARG A 76 -21.50 -2.22 -10.60
CA ARG A 76 -21.40 -2.84 -11.93
C ARG A 76 -20.52 -4.10 -11.90
N GLU A 77 -19.39 -4.05 -11.20
CA GLU A 77 -18.51 -5.20 -11.01
C GLU A 77 -19.22 -6.34 -10.26
N ARG A 78 -19.95 -6.02 -9.18
CA ARG A 78 -20.74 -7.02 -8.44
C ARG A 78 -21.84 -7.66 -9.30
N GLU A 79 -22.49 -6.88 -10.15
CA GLU A 79 -23.51 -7.35 -11.08
C GLU A 79 -22.91 -8.25 -12.16
N TRP A 80 -21.77 -7.85 -12.74
CA TRP A 80 -21.01 -8.66 -13.69
C TRP A 80 -20.57 -9.98 -13.07
N MET A 81 -20.00 -9.95 -11.85
CA MET A 81 -19.65 -11.14 -11.07
C MET A 81 -20.86 -12.02 -10.71
N ARG A 82 -22.07 -11.45 -10.61
CA ARG A 82 -23.31 -12.21 -10.38
C ARG A 82 -23.85 -12.81 -11.68
N HIS A 83 -23.70 -12.13 -12.80
CA HIS A 83 -24.04 -12.64 -14.13
C HIS A 83 -23.15 -13.82 -14.50
N GLU A 84 -21.83 -13.67 -14.32
CA GLU A 84 -20.86 -14.73 -14.59
C GLU A 84 -21.12 -15.99 -13.77
N ARG A 85 -21.37 -15.83 -12.46
CA ARG A 85 -21.76 -16.96 -11.59
C ARG A 85 -23.07 -17.62 -12.02
N ARG A 86 -24.07 -16.85 -12.46
CA ARG A 86 -25.32 -17.41 -13.01
C ARG A 86 -25.08 -18.17 -14.30
N ASN A 87 -24.26 -17.64 -15.20
CA ASN A 87 -23.93 -18.30 -16.46
C ASN A 87 -23.18 -19.62 -16.25
N ALA A 88 -22.23 -19.63 -15.31
CA ALA A 88 -21.54 -20.85 -14.88
C ALA A 88 -22.51 -21.89 -14.28
N LEU A 89 -23.46 -21.46 -13.43
CA LEU A 89 -24.49 -22.33 -12.86
C LEU A 89 -25.47 -22.86 -13.91
N SER A 90 -25.82 -22.07 -14.94
CA SER A 90 -26.65 -22.56 -16.04
C SER A 90 -25.90 -23.58 -16.91
N MET A 91 -24.61 -23.38 -17.14
CA MET A 91 -23.78 -24.34 -17.87
C MET A 91 -23.66 -25.67 -17.13
N THR A 92 -23.47 -25.65 -15.80
CA THR A 92 -23.41 -26.89 -15.01
C THR A 92 -24.77 -27.59 -14.98
N HIS A 93 -25.88 -26.86 -14.78
CA HIS A 93 -27.22 -27.44 -14.82
C HIS A 93 -27.56 -28.08 -16.18
N CYS A 94 -27.12 -27.48 -17.29
CA CYS A 94 -27.31 -28.03 -18.63
C CYS A 94 -26.45 -29.30 -18.87
N ALA A 95 -25.23 -29.35 -18.33
CA ALA A 95 -24.38 -30.54 -18.40
C ALA A 95 -24.95 -31.71 -17.58
N LEU A 96 -25.49 -31.44 -16.39
CA LEU A 96 -26.14 -32.45 -15.54
C LEU A 96 -27.49 -32.94 -16.08
N SER A 97 -28.26 -32.10 -16.78
CA SER A 97 -29.50 -32.53 -17.42
C SER A 97 -29.24 -33.35 -18.69
N SER A 98 -28.21 -33.00 -19.46
CA SER A 98 -27.79 -33.78 -20.64
C SER A 98 -27.32 -35.18 -20.27
N THR A 99 -26.58 -35.34 -19.16
CA THR A 99 -26.14 -36.67 -18.69
C THR A 99 -27.30 -37.48 -18.09
N ARG A 100 -28.24 -36.84 -17.37
CA ARG A 100 -29.45 -37.55 -16.85
C ARG A 100 -30.39 -38.01 -17.96
N ASN A 101 -30.58 -37.23 -19.02
CA ASN A 101 -31.47 -37.61 -20.12
C ASN A 101 -30.87 -38.73 -21.00
N LEU A 102 -29.54 -38.82 -21.10
CA LEU A 102 -28.86 -39.92 -21.80
C LEU A 102 -29.14 -41.28 -21.16
N TRP A 103 -29.23 -41.32 -19.82
CA TRP A 103 -29.51 -42.54 -19.04
C TRP A 103 -31.00 -42.91 -19.01
N ARG A 104 -31.90 -41.99 -19.38
CA ARG A 104 -33.36 -42.18 -19.31
C ARG A 104 -33.96 -42.69 -20.63
N ASN A 105 -33.21 -42.65 -21.72
CA ASN A 105 -33.59 -43.13 -23.07
C ASN A 105 -32.82 -44.40 -23.49
N MET A 106 -32.23 -45.12 -22.53
CA MET A 106 -31.67 -46.47 -22.68
C MET A 106 -32.60 -47.47 -22.01
#